data_AF-A0A411MJC7-F1
#
_entry.id   AF-A0A411MJC7-F1
#
_cell.length_a   1.000
_cell.length_b   1.000
_cell.length_c   1.000
_cell.angle_alpha   90.00
_cell.angle_beta   90.00
_cell.angle_gamma   90.00
#
_symmetry.space_group_name_H-M   'P 1'
#
loop_
_entity.id
_entity.type
_entity.pdbx_description
1 polymer ?
#
loop_
_entity_poly.entity_id
_entity_poly.type
_entity_poly.pdbx_seq_one_letter_code
_entity_poly.pdbx_strand_id
1 'polypeptide(L)'
;MTAHMHASFYTATLNTVLGPEEWLLPARSLAAVEMVSIPYGCTLTLDRFVWLELQEFFEGEYGYTFVFHHNNKVWYRDSTYFGHDYLCERFIGVINDYIKNQDPR
;
A
#
# COMPACT_ATOMS: atom_id res chain seq x y z
N MET A 1 10.85 18.48 11.84
CA MET A 1 9.90 18.35 10.70
C MET A 1 9.41 16.91 10.70
N THR A 2 8.18 16.65 11.13
CA THR A 2 7.53 15.33 11.09
C THR A 2 7.17 15.01 9.65
N ALA A 3 8.14 14.51 8.88
CA ALA A 3 7.90 14.12 7.50
C ALA A 3 6.94 12.92 7.47
N HIS A 4 5.67 13.22 7.25
CA HIS A 4 4.71 12.41 6.52
C HIS A 4 4.84 10.88 6.63
N MET A 5 4.71 10.33 7.84
CA MET A 5 4.59 8.88 8.06
C MET A 5 3.25 8.31 7.55
N HIS A 6 2.57 9.01 6.64
CA HIS A 6 1.26 8.62 6.13
C HIS A 6 1.28 8.52 4.60
N ALA A 7 0.63 7.47 4.09
CA ALA A 7 0.32 7.31 2.68
C ALA A 7 -1.20 7.34 2.47
N SER A 8 -1.60 7.72 1.27
CA SER A 8 -2.99 7.75 0.86
C SER A 8 -3.36 6.45 0.17
N PHE A 9 -4.57 6.00 0.45
CA PHE A 9 -5.15 4.78 -0.08
C PHE A 9 -6.60 5.01 -0.48
N TYR A 10 -7.08 4.21 -1.42
CA TYR A 10 -8.49 3.95 -1.56
C TYR A 10 -8.82 2.59 -0.96
N THR A 11 -9.82 2.54 -0.09
CA THR A 11 -10.45 1.26 0.23
C THR A 11 -11.37 0.90 -0.92
N ALA A 12 -11.41 -0.38 -1.26
CA ALA A 12 -12.22 -0.89 -2.33
C ALA A 12 -12.79 -2.25 -1.96
N THR A 13 -13.88 -2.62 -2.61
CA THR A 13 -14.45 -3.96 -2.54
C THR A 13 -14.34 -4.61 -3.91
N LEU A 14 -13.58 -5.70 -4.00
CA LEU A 14 -13.57 -6.57 -5.17
C LEU A 14 -14.70 -7.57 -5.03
N ASN A 15 -15.74 -7.43 -5.85
CA ASN A 15 -16.83 -8.39 -5.91
C ASN A 15 -16.42 -9.53 -6.83
N THR A 16 -16.14 -10.70 -6.24
CA THR A 16 -15.81 -11.94 -6.95
C THR A 16 -17.00 -12.90 -6.97
N VAL A 17 -16.89 -14.00 -7.72
CA VAL A 17 -17.88 -15.09 -7.71
C VAL A 17 -17.96 -15.79 -6.34
N LEU A 18 -16.88 -15.77 -5.56
CA LEU A 18 -16.80 -16.40 -4.24
C LEU A 18 -17.28 -15.48 -3.11
N GLY A 19 -17.49 -14.20 -3.40
CA GLY A 19 -17.93 -13.19 -2.45
C GLY A 19 -17.12 -11.88 -2.56
N PRO A 20 -17.53 -10.86 -1.79
CA PRO A 20 -16.82 -9.59 -1.73
C PRO A 20 -15.52 -9.73 -0.93
N GLU A 21 -14.43 -9.22 -1.49
CA GLU A 21 -13.15 -9.11 -0.83
C GLU A 21 -12.80 -7.64 -0.63
N GLU A 22 -12.40 -7.29 0.60
CA GLU A 22 -11.90 -5.95 0.87
C GLU A 22 -10.49 -5.81 0.30
N TRP A 23 -10.22 -4.70 -0.34
CA TRP A 23 -8.95 -4.30 -0.93
C TRP A 23 -8.52 -2.94 -0.38
N LEU A 24 -7.22 -2.76 -0.19
CA LEU A 24 -6.63 -1.49 0.21
C LEU A 24 -5.57 -1.10 -0.82
N LEU A 25 -5.90 -0.11 -1.67
CA LEU A 25 -5.14 0.24 -2.87
C LEU A 25 -4.27 1.48 -2.60
N PRO A 26 -2.93 1.36 -2.61
CA PRO A 26 -2.04 2.51 -2.50
C PRO A 26 -2.25 3.47 -3.67
N ALA A 27 -2.42 4.76 -3.38
CA ALA A 27 -2.84 5.69 -4.42
C ALA A 27 -2.39 7.13 -4.18
N ARG A 28 -1.69 7.72 -5.15
CA ARG A 28 -1.44 9.17 -5.21
C ARG A 28 -2.67 9.95 -5.70
N SER A 29 -3.53 9.33 -6.53
CA SER A 29 -4.72 9.95 -7.13
C SER A 29 -5.78 8.90 -7.45
N LEU A 30 -7.04 9.34 -7.66
CA LEU A 30 -8.13 8.47 -8.09
C LEU A 30 -7.84 7.80 -9.44
N ALA A 31 -7.38 8.59 -10.42
CA ALA A 31 -7.07 8.11 -11.77
C ALA A 31 -6.04 6.98 -11.79
N ALA A 32 -5.08 6.98 -10.86
CA ALA A 32 -4.13 5.88 -10.75
C ALA A 32 -4.84 4.58 -10.34
N VAL A 33 -5.74 4.64 -9.36
CA VAL A 33 -6.48 3.47 -8.87
C VAL A 33 -7.43 2.93 -9.92
N GLU A 34 -8.05 3.80 -10.71
CA GLU A 34 -8.95 3.39 -11.80
C GLU A 34 -8.24 2.56 -12.89
N MET A 35 -6.90 2.59 -12.94
CA MET A 35 -6.10 1.75 -13.83
C MET A 35 -5.74 0.37 -13.26
N VAL A 36 -6.19 0.04 -12.03
CA VAL A 36 -5.89 -1.26 -11.43
C VAL A 36 -6.54 -2.38 -12.25
N SER A 37 -5.71 -3.34 -12.67
CA SER A 37 -6.20 -4.54 -13.34
C SER A 37 -6.90 -5.45 -12.35
N ILE A 38 -8.13 -5.85 -12.68
CA ILE A 38 -8.91 -6.80 -11.88
C ILE A 38 -9.14 -8.11 -12.65
N PRO A 39 -9.33 -9.24 -11.94
CA PRO A 39 -9.59 -10.52 -12.60
C PRO A 39 -10.86 -10.50 -13.45
N TYR A 40 -10.89 -11.34 -14.50
CA TYR A 40 -12.05 -11.47 -15.37
C TYR A 40 -13.30 -11.88 -14.59
N GLY A 41 -14.43 -11.26 -14.89
CA GLY A 41 -15.70 -11.53 -14.22
C GLY A 41 -15.82 -10.93 -12.81
N CYS A 42 -14.81 -10.20 -12.33
CA CYS A 42 -14.90 -9.43 -11.09
C CYS A 42 -15.29 -7.98 -11.37
N THR A 43 -15.83 -7.31 -10.36
CA THR A 43 -16.06 -5.86 -10.38
C THR A 43 -15.41 -5.20 -9.17
N LEU A 44 -14.90 -3.99 -9.34
CA LEU A 44 -14.30 -3.22 -8.26
C LEU A 44 -15.18 -2.04 -7.90
N THR A 45 -15.51 -1.90 -6.62
CA THR A 45 -16.20 -0.73 -6.08
C THR A 45 -15.22 0.05 -5.21
N LEU A 46 -14.97 1.32 -5.54
CA LEU A 46 -14.16 2.19 -4.69
C LEU A 46 -15.06 2.80 -3.61
N ASP A 47 -14.65 2.70 -2.35
CA ASP A 47 -15.51 3.08 -1.22
C ASP A 47 -15.12 4.45 -0.64
N ARG A 48 -13.87 4.58 -0.17
CA ARG A 48 -13.40 5.81 0.49
C ARG A 48 -11.91 6.03 0.31
N PHE A 49 -11.54 7.30 0.30
CA PHE A 49 -10.16 7.74 0.40
C PHE A 49 -9.75 7.85 1.87
N VAL A 50 -8.61 7.27 2.21
CA VAL A 50 -8.07 7.26 3.59
C VAL A 50 -6.58 7.58 3.60
N TRP A 51 -6.12 8.23 4.66
CA TRP A 51 -4.70 8.37 4.97
C TRP A 51 -4.35 7.40 6.10
N LEU A 52 -3.36 6.55 5.88
CA LEU A 52 -2.92 5.59 6.87
C LEU A 52 -1.47 5.84 7.24
N GLU A 53 -1.19 5.76 8.53
CA GLU A 53 0.16 5.81 9.07
C GLU A 53 0.89 4.48 8.80
N LEU A 54 2.14 4.57 8.34
CA LEU A 54 3.05 3.44 8.23
C LEU A 54 3.34 2.91 9.63
N GLN A 55 2.94 1.66 9.89
CA GLN A 55 3.11 1.03 11.19
C GLN A 55 4.48 0.38 11.32
N GLU A 56 4.85 -0.40 10.31
CA GLU A 56 6.12 -1.11 10.27
C GLU A 56 6.71 -1.11 8.86
N PHE A 57 8.03 -1.23 8.80
CA PHE A 57 8.80 -1.31 7.56
C PHE A 57 9.95 -2.28 7.73
N PHE A 58 10.11 -3.19 6.78
CA PHE A 58 11.21 -4.16 6.76
C PHE A 58 11.47 -4.66 5.33
N GLU A 59 12.60 -5.32 5.14
CA GLU A 59 12.91 -6.05 3.91
C GLU A 59 12.44 -7.51 4.03
N GLY A 60 11.49 -7.89 3.17
CA GLY A 60 10.98 -9.25 3.04
C GLY A 60 11.59 -9.99 1.85
N GLU A 61 11.07 -11.19 1.56
CA GLU A 61 11.56 -12.04 0.46
C GLU A 61 11.51 -11.35 -0.92
N TYR A 62 10.51 -10.49 -1.13
CA TYR A 62 10.28 -9.77 -2.39
C TYR A 62 10.76 -8.31 -2.35
N GLY A 63 11.61 -7.94 -1.39
CA GLY A 63 12.11 -6.57 -1.20
C GLY A 63 11.37 -5.82 -0.10
N TYR A 64 11.29 -4.50 -0.21
CA TYR A 64 10.71 -3.66 0.85
C TYR A 64 9.24 -3.96 1.08
N THR A 65 8.85 -4.14 2.34
CA THR A 65 7.48 -4.37 2.78
C THR A 65 7.03 -3.24 3.68
N PHE A 66 5.92 -2.60 3.31
CA PHE A 66 5.25 -1.58 4.12
C PHE A 66 4.03 -2.19 4.81
N VAL A 67 3.87 -1.95 6.11
CA VAL A 67 2.77 -2.48 6.91
C VAL A 67 1.81 -1.37 7.33
N PHE A 68 0.53 -1.59 7.08
CA PHE A 68 -0.54 -0.67 7.47
C PHE A 68 -1.66 -1.40 8.21
N HIS A 69 -2.24 -0.75 9.21
CA HIS A 69 -3.42 -1.26 9.93
C HIS A 69 -4.67 -0.52 9.48
N HIS A 70 -5.70 -1.26 9.06
CA HIS A 70 -6.99 -0.68 8.66
C HIS A 70 -8.12 -1.69 8.82
N ASN A 71 -9.27 -1.26 9.37
CA ASN A 71 -10.46 -2.10 9.62
C ASN A 71 -10.15 -3.44 10.32
N ASN A 72 -9.36 -3.40 11.39
CA ASN A 72 -8.91 -4.60 12.14
C ASN A 72 -8.14 -5.64 11.29
N LYS A 73 -7.60 -5.24 10.14
CA LYS A 73 -6.74 -6.05 9.29
C LYS A 73 -5.35 -5.42 9.18
N VAL A 74 -4.37 -6.30 9.00
CA VAL A 74 -2.98 -5.93 8.70
C VAL A 74 -2.76 -6.09 7.21
N TRP A 75 -2.22 -5.05 6.59
CA TRP A 75 -1.98 -4.98 5.17
C TRP A 75 -0.49 -4.87 4.90
N TYR A 76 0.05 -5.91 4.27
CA TYR A 76 1.43 -5.95 3.80
C TYR A 76 1.46 -5.51 2.34
N ARG A 77 2.31 -4.53 2.02
CA ARG A 77 2.47 -3.98 0.68
C ARG A 77 3.92 -4.10 0.27
N ASP A 78 4.22 -5.19 -0.42
CA ASP A 78 5.53 -5.46 -1.01
C ASP A 78 5.56 -5.07 -2.50
N SER A 79 6.64 -5.44 -3.18
CA SER A 79 6.90 -5.11 -4.59
C SER A 79 5.89 -5.70 -5.58
N THR A 80 5.10 -6.70 -5.17
CA THR A 80 4.09 -7.33 -6.04
C THR A 80 2.79 -6.53 -6.08
N TYR A 81 2.60 -5.59 -5.16
CA TYR A 81 1.36 -4.83 -5.06
C TYR A 81 1.33 -3.64 -6.02
N PHE A 82 0.14 -3.40 -6.58
CA PHE A 82 -0.16 -2.15 -7.28
C PHE A 82 0.19 -0.94 -6.40
N GLY A 83 0.86 0.07 -6.99
CA GLY A 83 1.22 1.29 -6.29
C GLY A 83 2.40 1.16 -5.32
N HIS A 84 3.19 0.09 -5.39
CA HIS A 84 4.40 -0.06 -4.60
C HIS A 84 5.40 1.09 -4.81
N ASP A 85 5.65 1.49 -6.05
CA ASP A 85 6.55 2.61 -6.37
C ASP A 85 6.12 3.92 -5.67
N TYR A 86 4.81 4.16 -5.60
CA TYR A 86 4.26 5.30 -4.87
C TYR A 86 4.62 5.24 -3.37
N LEU A 87 4.56 4.06 -2.75
CA LEU A 87 4.95 3.88 -1.35
C LEU A 87 6.46 4.10 -1.16
N CYS A 88 7.29 3.59 -2.08
CA CYS A 88 8.73 3.82 -2.07
C CYS A 88 9.08 5.30 -2.17
N GLU A 89 8.45 6.04 -3.10
CA GLU A 89 8.63 7.49 -3.21
C GLU A 89 8.14 8.22 -1.95
N ARG A 90 6.99 7.80 -1.41
CA ARG A 90 6.38 8.44 -0.24
C ARG A 90 7.22 8.26 1.02
N PHE A 91 7.82 7.09 1.19
CA PHE A 91 8.58 6.69 2.36
C PHE A 91 10.10 6.60 2.09
N ILE A 92 10.59 7.35 1.09
CA ILE A 92 12.02 7.31 0.72
C ILE A 92 12.94 7.68 1.90
N GLY A 93 12.50 8.53 2.81
CA GLY A 93 13.22 8.85 4.05
C GLY A 93 13.38 7.62 4.96
N VAL A 94 12.29 6.87 5.16
CA VAL A 94 12.28 5.63 5.97
C VAL A 94 13.17 4.58 5.34
N ILE A 95 13.10 4.40 4.01
CA ILE A 95 13.96 3.48 3.26
C ILE A 95 15.44 3.87 3.44
N ASN A 96 15.77 5.14 3.23
CA ASN A 96 17.15 5.62 3.35
C ASN A 96 17.71 5.41 4.76
N ASP A 97 16.92 5.68 5.79
CA ASP A 97 17.33 5.48 7.17
C ASP A 97 17.47 3.98 7.51
N TYR A 98 16.59 3.13 6.99
CA TYR A 98 16.72 1.67 7.09
C TYR A 98 18.02 1.16 6.46
N ILE A 99 18.33 1.56 5.21
CA ILE A 99 19.54 1.16 4.50
C ILE A 99 20.79 1.59 5.27
N LYS A 100 20.84 2.84 5.77
CA LYS A 100 21.97 3.34 6.57
C LYS A 100 22.20 2.52 7.85
N ASN A 101 21.12 2.10 8.50
CA ASN A 101 21.21 1.31 9.72
C ASN A 101 21.64 -0.14 9.46
N GLN A 102 21.47 -0.66 8.25
CA GLN A 102 21.93 -1.99 7.86
C GLN A 102 23.40 -2.04 7.40
N ASP A 103 23.93 -0.98 6.79
CA ASP A 103 25.34 -0.89 6.38
C ASP A 103 26.02 0.36 7.00
N PRO A 104 26.44 0.31 8.27
CA PRO A 104 26.91 1.47 9.03
C PRO A 104 28.36 1.90 8.68
N ARG A 105 28.81 1.70 7.44
CA ARG A 105 30.17 2.05 7.00
C ARG A 105 30.48 3.54 7.16
#